data_AF-A0A4C1WZ63-F1
#
_entry.id   AF-A0A4C1WZ63-F1
#
_cell.length_a   1.000
_cell.length_b   1.000
_cell.length_c   1.000
_cell.angle_alpha   90.00
_cell.angle_beta   90.00
_cell.angle_gamma   90.00
#
_symmetry.space_group_name_H-M   'P 1'
#
loop_
_entity.id
_entity.type
_entity.pdbx_description
1 polymer ?
#
loop_
_entity_poly.entity_id
_entity_poly.type
_entity_poly.pdbx_seq_one_letter_code
_entity_poly.pdbx_strand_id
1 'polypeptide(L)'
;MLSLPPQASDSDMTVAAFMIFPAKTNNFNVESLRGHAVTKSLRDTINDIQQKIGKRMYDICLRGHLPEASDLLLKEDTVRLKRCIYALQRDGLPPVTTHNVVDDWSDPVLNSVRRCELFNTVHDRVKVIFHPEFLTSTNPLFGLDYEEFVRGCHLGVFPSYYEPWGYTPAECTVMGIPSITTNLSGFGCFMQEHIADPMSYGIYVVDRRYISLEASVQQLAQYMYDFTKLSRRQRIIQRNRTERLSDLMDWRNLGIYYRQARAQALKIVYPDYVDYMDVELAKRFSYPRPISEPPSPTHSIRHQRDQNKSTPDRSVNGTVYATEEKRLDVERKNALNIQKSLELLQIEAEDGSADVLEVDFEKPSFDTTRSSNDIFDDSLDGPVTERIDELLATLDDRLEQISYKTETKKRSYNSRSLELARSTGRSNGARVSRLARRSRVKRASRESRSLHAFYARLRKRASASGRDICSSSIFGGTTPAASVHGSDDEDDEVDEEKELAELRISNHH
;
A
#
# COMPACT_ATOMS: atom_id res chain seq x y z
N MET A 1 24.01 -24.94 1.04
CA MET A 1 24.00 -24.07 2.24
C MET A 1 24.00 -22.63 1.76
N LEU A 2 22.83 -22.01 1.67
CA LEU A 2 22.74 -20.56 1.48
C LEU A 2 22.89 -19.94 2.87
N SER A 3 24.10 -19.53 3.22
CA SER A 3 24.30 -18.66 4.38
C SER A 3 23.53 -17.37 4.11
N LEU A 4 22.57 -17.03 4.96
CA LEU A 4 21.83 -15.77 4.84
C LEU A 4 22.83 -14.61 4.89
N PRO A 5 22.78 -13.64 3.95
CA PRO A 5 23.73 -12.53 3.86
C PRO A 5 24.05 -11.81 5.18
N PRO A 6 23.08 -11.53 6.09
CA PRO A 6 23.37 -10.83 7.34
C PRO A 6 24.25 -11.61 8.35
N GLN A 7 24.36 -12.94 8.23
CA GLN A 7 25.27 -13.72 9.10
C GLN A 7 26.74 -13.66 8.65
N ALA A 8 26.99 -13.37 7.37
CA ALA A 8 28.34 -13.30 6.82
C ALA A 8 29.01 -11.94 7.03
N SER A 9 28.24 -10.90 7.37
CA SER A 9 28.70 -9.51 7.45
C SER A 9 28.87 -8.96 8.86
N ASP A 10 28.80 -9.82 9.90
CA ASP A 10 28.88 -9.45 11.32
C ASP A 10 28.00 -8.25 11.71
N SER A 11 26.77 -8.21 11.17
CA SER A 11 25.86 -7.08 11.36
C SER A 11 25.16 -7.13 12.72
N ASP A 12 25.14 -5.99 13.41
CA ASP A 12 24.36 -5.77 14.64
C ASP A 12 22.85 -5.63 14.39
N MET A 13 22.38 -5.66 13.15
CA MET A 13 20.95 -5.63 12.83
C MET A 13 20.28 -6.98 13.14
N THR A 14 19.09 -6.96 13.74
CA THR A 14 18.24 -8.15 13.92
C THR A 14 16.94 -7.96 13.14
N VAL A 15 16.55 -8.97 12.37
CA VAL A 15 15.30 -8.96 11.60
C VAL A 15 14.33 -9.96 12.22
N ALA A 16 13.11 -9.52 12.54
CA ALA A 16 12.01 -10.41 12.89
C ALA A 16 11.04 -10.51 11.71
N ALA A 17 11.05 -11.66 11.04
CA ALA A 17 10.22 -11.95 9.88
C ALA A 17 8.90 -12.60 10.32
N PHE A 18 7.80 -11.88 10.11
CA PHE A 18 6.46 -12.40 10.38
C PHE A 18 5.87 -13.05 9.12
N MET A 19 5.29 -14.23 9.28
CA MET A 19 4.55 -14.93 8.23
C MET A 19 3.09 -15.02 8.69
N ILE A 20 2.22 -14.18 8.12
CA ILE A 20 0.79 -14.15 8.46
C ILE A 20 0.01 -14.91 7.38
N PHE A 21 -0.17 -16.22 7.57
CA PHE A 21 -0.89 -17.08 6.62
C PHE A 21 -1.88 -17.97 7.35
N PRO A 22 -3.20 -17.71 7.27
CA PRO A 22 -4.21 -18.53 7.92
C PRO A 22 -4.05 -20.02 7.57
N ALA A 23 -3.90 -20.86 8.59
CA ALA A 23 -3.80 -22.31 8.45
C ALA A 23 -4.75 -23.01 9.43
N LYS A 24 -4.87 -24.34 9.31
CA LYS A 24 -5.64 -25.13 10.28
C LYS A 24 -4.87 -25.28 11.58
N THR A 25 -5.43 -24.78 12.68
CA THR A 25 -4.78 -24.76 13.98
C THR A 25 -5.71 -25.27 15.08
N ASN A 26 -5.11 -25.69 16.19
CA ASN A 26 -5.76 -26.06 17.44
C ASN A 26 -5.29 -25.10 18.54
N ASN A 27 -5.91 -23.93 18.63
CA ASN A 27 -5.60 -22.87 19.60
C ASN A 27 -4.12 -22.40 19.55
N PHE A 28 -3.80 -21.41 20.39
CA PHE A 28 -2.44 -20.94 20.62
C PHE A 28 -1.59 -22.01 21.30
N ASN A 29 -0.27 -21.98 21.05
CA ASN A 29 0.64 -22.80 21.83
C ASN A 29 0.79 -22.23 23.25
N VAL A 30 1.02 -23.13 24.21
CA VAL A 30 1.12 -22.77 25.63
C VAL A 30 2.32 -21.85 25.87
N GLU A 31 3.40 -22.06 25.14
CA GLU A 31 4.64 -21.29 25.28
C GLU A 31 4.47 -19.81 24.90
N SER A 32 3.74 -19.50 23.83
CA SER A 32 3.51 -18.11 23.39
C SER A 32 2.59 -17.39 24.38
N LEU A 33 1.51 -18.04 24.85
CA LEU A 33 0.62 -17.48 25.86
C LEU A 33 1.35 -17.27 27.20
N ARG A 34 2.11 -18.27 27.66
CA ARG A 34 2.93 -18.15 28.87
C ARG A 34 3.95 -17.03 28.74
N GLY A 35 4.65 -16.96 27.61
CA GLY A 35 5.64 -15.92 27.32
C GLY A 35 5.04 -14.52 27.43
N HIS A 36 3.88 -14.30 26.80
CA HIS A 36 3.16 -13.03 26.87
C HIS A 36 2.67 -12.70 28.29
N ALA A 37 2.10 -13.67 29.02
CA ALA A 37 1.60 -13.45 30.36
C ALA A 37 2.72 -13.08 31.36
N VAL A 38 3.88 -13.74 31.28
CA VAL A 38 5.02 -13.46 32.17
C VAL A 38 5.64 -12.10 31.86
N THR A 39 5.81 -11.73 30.58
CA THR A 39 6.35 -10.40 30.22
C THR A 39 5.39 -9.28 30.62
N LYS A 40 4.07 -9.48 30.47
CA LYS A 40 3.05 -8.55 30.98
C LYS A 40 3.15 -8.38 32.50
N SER A 41 3.23 -9.48 33.24
CA SER A 41 3.37 -9.43 34.70
C SER A 41 4.63 -8.69 35.17
N LEU A 42 5.76 -8.86 34.45
CA LEU A 42 6.97 -8.09 34.71
C LEU A 42 6.74 -6.59 34.45
N ARG A 43 6.13 -6.24 33.31
CA ARG A 43 5.82 -4.85 32.95
C ARG A 43 4.94 -4.17 34.00
N ASP A 44 3.87 -4.84 34.41
CA ASP A 44 2.94 -4.32 35.43
C ASP A 44 3.67 -4.12 36.78
N THR A 45 4.56 -5.05 37.15
CA THR A 45 5.38 -4.93 38.36
C THR A 45 6.36 -3.76 38.28
N ILE A 46 7.01 -3.55 37.13
CA ILE A 46 7.91 -2.42 36.91
C ILE A 46 7.14 -1.10 37.02
N ASN A 47 5.97 -1.00 36.40
CA ASN A 47 5.15 0.21 36.43
C ASN A 47 4.73 0.58 37.88
N ASP A 48 4.31 -0.41 38.69
CA ASP A 48 3.99 -0.20 40.11
C ASP A 48 5.22 0.30 40.89
N ILE A 49 6.40 -0.31 40.67
CA ILE A 49 7.65 0.10 41.32
C ILE A 49 8.05 1.52 40.89
N GLN A 50 7.91 1.87 39.61
CA GLN A 50 8.21 3.21 39.09
C GLN A 50 7.35 4.28 39.77
N GLN A 51 6.04 4.04 39.94
CA GLN A 51 5.16 4.97 40.66
C GLN A 51 5.59 5.16 42.12
N LYS A 52 6.00 4.08 42.80
CA LYS A 52 6.51 4.15 44.18
C LYS A 52 7.85 4.89 44.28
N ILE A 53 8.76 4.64 43.34
CA ILE A 53 10.03 5.37 43.24
C ILE A 53 9.76 6.86 43.06
N GLY A 54 8.89 7.25 42.12
CA GLY A 54 8.53 8.64 41.87
C GLY A 54 7.96 9.33 43.12
N LYS A 55 7.06 8.65 43.83
CA LYS A 55 6.51 9.16 45.10
C LYS A 55 7.58 9.36 46.18
N ARG A 56 8.45 8.38 46.40
CA ARG A 56 9.53 8.46 47.39
C ARG A 56 10.53 9.58 47.05
N MET A 57 10.90 9.69 45.78
CA MET A 57 11.76 10.75 45.27
C MET A 57 11.15 12.12 45.55
N TYR A 58 9.86 12.31 45.23
CA TYR A 58 9.14 13.55 45.50
C TYR A 58 9.13 13.90 46.99
N ASP A 59 8.77 12.94 47.86
CA ASP A 59 8.67 13.16 49.30
C ASP A 59 10.04 13.51 49.94
N ILE A 60 11.14 12.94 49.45
CA ILE A 60 12.50 13.21 49.95
C ILE A 60 12.99 14.58 49.48
N CYS A 61 12.80 14.90 48.19
CA CYS A 61 13.16 16.20 47.63
C CYS A 61 12.37 17.34 48.27
N LEU A 62 11.08 17.16 48.56
CA LEU A 62 10.26 18.14 49.28
C LEU A 62 10.80 18.47 50.68
N ARG A 63 11.53 17.53 51.30
CA ARG A 63 12.17 17.73 52.61
C ARG A 63 13.53 18.41 52.50
N GLY A 64 13.98 18.76 51.28
CA GLY A 64 15.28 19.40 51.04
C GLY A 64 16.46 18.44 51.04
N HIS A 65 16.21 17.12 50.91
CA HIS A 65 17.26 16.11 50.83
C HIS A 65 17.33 15.51 49.41
N LEU A 66 18.53 15.13 48.98
CA LEU A 66 18.71 14.36 47.75
C LEU A 66 18.52 12.87 48.09
N PRO A 67 17.69 12.12 47.35
CA PRO A 67 17.45 10.70 47.64
C PRO A 67 18.65 9.82 47.27
N GLU A 68 18.96 8.86 48.13
CA GLU A 68 19.97 7.83 47.87
C GLU A 68 19.35 6.63 47.14
N ALA A 69 20.20 5.81 46.50
CA ALA A 69 19.74 4.64 45.75
C ALA A 69 18.94 3.64 46.63
N SER A 70 19.29 3.52 47.90
CA SER A 70 18.58 2.67 48.88
C SER A 70 17.20 3.20 49.26
N ASP A 71 16.96 4.51 49.12
CA ASP A 71 15.67 5.14 49.42
C ASP A 71 14.70 4.96 48.26
N LEU A 72 15.24 4.92 47.05
CA LEU A 72 14.46 4.76 45.83
C LEU A 72 14.06 3.31 45.60
N LEU A 73 14.99 2.36 45.64
CA LEU A 73 14.70 0.94 45.37
C LEU A 73 14.76 0.09 46.64
N LEU A 74 13.60 -0.24 47.20
CA LEU A 74 13.52 -1.00 48.44
C LEU A 74 13.81 -2.50 48.21
N LYS A 75 14.14 -3.20 49.30
CA LYS A 75 14.37 -4.66 49.27
C LYS A 75 13.15 -5.44 48.79
N GLU A 76 11.94 -5.00 49.15
CA GLU A 76 10.69 -5.59 48.66
C GLU A 76 10.58 -5.52 47.13
N ASP A 77 10.81 -4.34 46.57
CA ASP A 77 10.77 -4.09 45.12
C ASP A 77 11.78 -4.98 44.41
N THR A 78 12.99 -5.09 44.96
CA THR A 78 14.05 -5.97 44.45
C THR A 78 13.64 -7.45 44.46
N VAL A 79 12.99 -7.93 45.53
CA VAL A 79 12.50 -9.32 45.62
C VAL A 79 11.41 -9.57 44.58
N ARG A 80 10.50 -8.63 44.37
CA ARG A 80 9.44 -8.73 43.35
C ARG A 80 10.03 -8.80 41.95
N LEU A 81 10.99 -7.92 41.62
CA LEU A 81 11.70 -7.96 40.34
C LEU A 81 12.43 -9.29 40.13
N LYS A 82 13.15 -9.79 41.15
CA LYS A 82 13.83 -11.09 41.07
C LYS A 82 12.87 -12.24 40.80
N ARG A 83 11.67 -12.23 41.40
CA ARG A 83 10.62 -13.24 41.13
C ARG A 83 10.15 -13.19 39.67
N CYS A 84 9.92 -11.99 39.13
CA CYS A 84 9.54 -11.84 37.73
C CYS A 84 10.65 -12.28 36.77
N ILE A 85 11.91 -11.94 37.05
CA ILE A 85 13.08 -12.38 36.25
C ILE A 85 13.22 -13.90 36.28
N TYR A 86 13.03 -14.53 37.45
CA TYR A 86 13.06 -15.98 37.56
C TYR A 86 11.95 -16.63 36.72
N ALA A 87 10.74 -16.07 36.71
CA ALA A 87 9.63 -16.57 35.91
C ALA A 87 9.86 -16.45 34.38
N LEU A 88 10.72 -15.53 33.93
CA LEU A 88 11.09 -15.34 32.53
C LEU A 88 12.05 -16.40 32.00
N GLN A 89 12.72 -17.14 32.89
CA GLN A 89 13.63 -18.21 32.47
C GLN A 89 12.87 -19.26 31.65
N ARG A 90 13.53 -19.76 30.60
CA ARG A 90 12.99 -20.76 29.68
C ARG A 90 14.06 -21.80 29.38
N ASP A 91 13.62 -23.05 29.17
CA ASP A 91 14.50 -24.18 28.90
C ASP A 91 14.66 -24.47 27.39
N GLY A 92 13.94 -23.73 26.52
CA GLY A 92 13.91 -23.92 25.07
C GLY A 92 14.08 -22.65 24.24
N LEU A 93 14.20 -22.82 22.93
CA LEU A 93 14.29 -21.71 21.97
C LEU A 93 12.92 -21.02 21.80
N PRO A 94 12.90 -19.73 21.40
CA PRO A 94 11.65 -19.06 21.03
C PRO A 94 10.91 -19.84 19.92
N PRO A 95 9.61 -20.15 20.10
CA PRO A 95 8.89 -20.95 19.12
C PRO A 95 8.79 -20.22 17.79
N VAL A 96 8.92 -20.97 16.69
CA VAL A 96 8.79 -20.44 15.32
C VAL A 96 7.33 -20.12 15.00
N THR A 97 6.36 -20.82 15.59
CA THR A 97 4.93 -20.57 15.38
C THR A 97 4.22 -20.21 16.67
N THR A 98 3.13 -19.45 16.58
CA THR A 98 2.34 -19.05 17.75
C THR A 98 1.19 -20.01 18.08
N HIS A 99 0.87 -20.96 17.19
CA HIS A 99 -0.29 -21.86 17.31
C HIS A 99 0.13 -23.33 17.22
N ASN A 100 -0.75 -24.22 17.66
CA ASN A 100 -0.59 -25.64 17.38
C ASN A 100 -1.18 -25.93 15.99
N VAL A 101 -0.33 -26.03 14.96
CA VAL A 101 -0.77 -26.36 13.59
C VAL A 101 -1.21 -27.83 13.55
N VAL A 102 -2.37 -28.12 12.96
CA VAL A 102 -2.97 -29.48 12.98
C VAL A 102 -2.07 -30.51 12.30
N ASP A 103 -1.68 -30.24 11.05
CA ASP A 103 -0.84 -31.13 10.24
C ASP A 103 0.58 -30.56 10.09
N ASP A 104 1.18 -30.21 11.23
CA ASP A 104 2.47 -29.50 11.37
C ASP A 104 3.61 -30.06 10.49
N TRP A 105 3.76 -31.39 10.40
CA TRP A 105 4.81 -32.04 9.59
C TRP A 105 4.57 -31.98 8.08
N SER A 106 3.36 -31.64 7.65
CA SER A 106 3.02 -31.46 6.24
C SER A 106 2.88 -29.99 5.85
N ASP A 107 2.85 -29.09 6.84
CA ASP A 107 2.70 -27.66 6.62
C ASP A 107 3.90 -27.11 5.82
N PRO A 108 3.66 -26.44 4.68
CA PRO A 108 4.73 -26.00 3.79
C PRO A 108 5.60 -24.90 4.40
N VAL A 109 5.07 -24.08 5.31
CA VAL A 109 5.82 -23.01 5.99
C VAL A 109 6.78 -23.64 6.99
N LEU A 110 6.25 -24.45 7.92
CA LEU A 110 7.06 -25.09 8.95
C LEU A 110 8.10 -26.05 8.39
N ASN A 111 7.76 -26.81 7.35
CA ASN A 111 8.74 -27.65 6.65
C ASN A 111 9.85 -26.85 5.97
N SER A 112 9.52 -25.68 5.42
CA SER A 112 10.54 -24.81 4.81
C SER A 112 11.44 -24.20 5.87
N VAL A 113 10.89 -23.79 7.02
CA VAL A 113 11.69 -23.31 8.16
C VAL A 113 12.64 -24.40 8.66
N ARG A 114 12.16 -25.63 8.84
CA ARG A 114 13.02 -26.78 9.23
C ARG A 114 14.12 -27.05 8.22
N ARG A 115 13.79 -27.06 6.92
CA ARG A 115 14.74 -27.29 5.83
C ARG A 115 15.83 -26.20 5.77
N CYS A 116 15.47 -24.96 6.11
CA CYS A 116 16.39 -23.83 6.15
C CYS A 116 17.07 -23.63 7.51
N GLU A 117 16.79 -24.48 8.50
CA GLU A 117 17.36 -24.45 9.85
C GLU A 117 17.14 -23.13 10.62
N LEU A 118 16.01 -22.46 10.39
CA LEU A 118 15.68 -21.17 11.03
C LEU A 118 14.93 -21.39 12.35
N PHE A 119 15.66 -21.80 13.39
CA PHE A 119 15.08 -22.22 14.68
C PHE A 119 15.05 -21.14 15.76
N ASN A 120 15.28 -19.87 15.40
CA ASN A 120 15.37 -18.75 16.34
C ASN A 120 16.45 -18.96 17.41
N THR A 121 17.59 -19.57 17.03
CA THR A 121 18.74 -19.74 17.92
C THR A 121 19.30 -18.37 18.34
N VAL A 122 20.13 -18.32 19.38
CA VAL A 122 20.76 -17.06 19.81
C VAL A 122 21.65 -16.43 18.73
N HIS A 123 22.21 -17.24 17.83
CA HIS A 123 23.11 -16.81 16.76
C HIS A 123 22.39 -16.36 15.48
N ASP A 124 21.10 -16.69 15.34
CA ASP A 124 20.33 -16.32 14.15
C ASP A 124 20.08 -14.80 14.12
N ARG A 125 20.59 -14.08 13.13
CA ARG A 125 20.30 -12.64 12.97
C ARG A 125 18.89 -12.37 12.43
N VAL A 126 18.29 -13.39 11.81
CA VAL A 126 16.91 -13.36 11.31
C VAL A 126 16.08 -14.33 12.14
N LYS A 127 15.06 -13.82 12.83
CA LYS A 127 14.08 -14.59 13.58
C LYS A 127 12.83 -14.78 12.72
N VAL A 128 12.18 -15.92 12.82
CA VAL A 128 10.95 -16.24 12.09
C VAL A 128 9.80 -16.46 13.06
N ILE A 129 8.67 -15.81 12.76
CA ILE A 129 7.43 -15.90 13.54
C ILE A 129 6.29 -16.20 12.57
N PHE A 130 5.87 -17.46 12.52
CA PHE A 130 4.72 -17.92 11.78
C PHE A 130 3.45 -17.78 12.61
N HIS A 131 2.57 -16.86 12.20
CA HIS A 131 1.27 -16.64 12.81
C HIS A 131 0.16 -17.13 11.88
N PRO A 132 -0.32 -18.38 12.06
CA PRO A 132 -1.30 -19.01 11.17
C PRO A 132 -2.76 -18.56 11.38
N GLU A 133 -2.99 -17.29 11.72
CA GLU A 133 -4.32 -16.72 11.95
C GLU A 133 -4.35 -15.28 11.40
N PHE A 134 -5.56 -14.75 11.15
CA PHE A 134 -5.70 -13.32 10.86
C PHE A 134 -5.43 -12.47 12.11
N LEU A 135 -4.80 -11.33 11.92
CA LEU A 135 -4.56 -10.36 12.98
C LEU A 135 -5.84 -9.64 13.36
N THR A 136 -6.11 -9.57 14.65
CA THR A 136 -7.23 -8.85 15.25
C THR A 136 -6.78 -8.25 16.58
N SER A 137 -7.35 -7.12 16.96
CA SER A 137 -7.14 -6.46 18.25
C SER A 137 -7.53 -7.34 19.44
N THR A 138 -8.42 -8.31 19.23
CA THR A 138 -8.79 -9.32 20.25
C THR A 138 -7.76 -10.42 20.45
N ASN A 139 -6.72 -10.51 19.60
CA ASN A 139 -5.69 -11.53 19.71
C ASN A 139 -4.84 -11.33 20.98
N PRO A 140 -4.73 -12.34 21.87
CA PRO A 140 -4.05 -12.19 23.15
C PRO A 140 -2.52 -12.03 23.06
N LEU A 141 -1.90 -12.27 21.90
CA LEU A 141 -0.45 -12.18 21.73
C LEU A 141 0.01 -10.79 21.29
N PHE A 142 -0.68 -10.20 20.32
CA PHE A 142 -0.29 -8.93 19.71
C PHE A 142 -1.19 -7.77 20.12
N GLY A 143 -2.50 -7.99 20.24
CA GLY A 143 -3.47 -6.94 20.55
C GLY A 143 -3.51 -5.82 19.50
N LEU A 144 -3.28 -6.15 18.22
CA LEU A 144 -3.25 -5.20 17.10
C LEU A 144 -4.15 -5.70 15.98
N ASP A 145 -4.87 -4.76 15.34
CA ASP A 145 -5.52 -5.03 14.07
C ASP A 145 -4.47 -5.07 12.94
N TYR A 146 -4.86 -5.67 11.80
CA TYR A 146 -3.95 -5.88 10.67
C TYR A 146 -3.30 -4.57 10.18
N GLU A 147 -4.07 -3.48 10.07
CA GLU A 147 -3.55 -2.19 9.65
C GLU A 147 -2.51 -1.60 10.62
N GLU A 148 -2.75 -1.73 11.92
CA GLU A 148 -1.82 -1.26 12.96
C GLU A 148 -0.51 -2.06 12.92
N PHE A 149 -0.63 -3.38 12.72
CA PHE A 149 0.52 -4.26 12.55
C PHE A 149 1.35 -3.87 11.32
N VAL A 150 0.71 -3.62 10.17
CA VAL A 150 1.40 -3.20 8.95
C VAL A 150 2.12 -1.87 9.18
N ARG A 151 1.47 -0.88 9.80
CA ARG A 151 2.09 0.42 10.11
C ARG A 151 3.29 0.33 11.07
N GLY A 152 3.28 -0.66 11.96
CA GLY A 152 4.39 -0.97 12.87
C GLY A 152 5.55 -1.74 12.24
N CYS A 153 5.36 -2.30 11.04
CA CYS A 153 6.41 -3.00 10.30
C CYS A 153 7.31 -2.03 9.51
N HIS A 154 8.48 -2.52 9.08
CA HIS A 154 9.45 -1.73 8.32
C HIS A 154 9.40 -1.99 6.81
N LEU A 155 9.05 -3.21 6.39
CA LEU A 155 9.11 -3.66 5.00
C LEU A 155 8.10 -4.79 4.79
N GLY A 156 7.24 -4.65 3.78
CA GLY A 156 6.39 -5.74 3.30
C GLY A 156 7.13 -6.58 2.24
N VAL A 157 7.04 -7.91 2.29
CA VAL A 157 7.76 -8.79 1.34
C VAL A 157 6.77 -9.76 0.70
N PHE A 158 6.42 -9.51 -0.56
CA PHE A 158 5.38 -10.23 -1.32
C PHE A 158 5.96 -10.79 -2.63
N PRO A 159 6.84 -11.80 -2.58
CA PRO A 159 7.54 -12.32 -3.74
C PRO A 159 6.63 -13.27 -4.56
N SER A 160 5.45 -12.82 -4.95
CA SER A 160 4.41 -13.63 -5.57
C SER A 160 4.80 -14.17 -6.94
N TYR A 161 4.40 -15.40 -7.24
CA TYR A 161 4.54 -16.02 -8.56
C TYR A 161 3.29 -15.84 -9.43
N TYR A 162 2.11 -15.86 -8.80
CA TYR A 162 0.83 -15.65 -9.45
C TYR A 162 -0.01 -14.70 -8.58
N GLU A 163 -0.10 -13.45 -9.03
CA GLU A 163 -0.83 -12.40 -8.33
C GLU A 163 -1.44 -11.45 -9.36
N PRO A 164 -2.73 -11.62 -9.71
CA PRO A 164 -3.34 -10.86 -10.80
C PRO A 164 -3.29 -9.33 -10.60
N TRP A 165 -3.37 -8.89 -9.34
CA TRP A 165 -3.22 -7.48 -8.97
C TRP A 165 -2.13 -7.34 -7.91
N GLY A 166 -2.49 -7.41 -6.63
CA GLY A 166 -1.54 -7.21 -5.53
C GLY A 166 -2.05 -6.15 -4.57
N TYR A 167 -3.13 -6.47 -3.86
CA TYR A 167 -3.74 -5.55 -2.90
C TYR A 167 -2.83 -5.29 -1.70
N THR A 168 -2.17 -6.32 -1.17
CA THR A 168 -1.30 -6.21 0.00
C THR A 168 -0.13 -5.24 -0.20
N PRO A 169 0.69 -5.31 -1.28
CA PRO A 169 1.72 -4.30 -1.52
C PRO A 169 1.16 -2.90 -1.83
N ALA A 170 -0.02 -2.80 -2.47
CA ALA A 170 -0.68 -1.52 -2.69
C ALA A 170 -1.11 -0.88 -1.37
N GLU A 171 -1.68 -1.66 -0.46
CA GLU A 171 -2.10 -1.23 0.87
C GLU A 171 -0.90 -0.79 1.72
N CYS A 172 0.21 -1.53 1.68
CA CYS A 172 1.47 -1.12 2.29
C CYS A 172 1.90 0.26 1.78
N THR A 173 1.80 0.51 0.47
CA THR A 173 2.18 1.79 -0.14
C THR A 173 1.32 2.94 0.39
N VAL A 174 0.00 2.73 0.48
CA VAL A 174 -0.94 3.71 1.08
C VAL A 174 -0.61 4.01 2.55
N MET A 175 -0.09 3.02 3.29
CA MET A 175 0.35 3.20 4.68
C MET A 175 1.79 3.72 4.82
N GLY A 176 2.46 4.09 3.72
CA GLY A 176 3.84 4.56 3.71
C GLY A 176 4.87 3.50 4.10
N ILE A 177 4.55 2.22 3.85
CA ILE A 177 5.42 1.08 4.14
C ILE A 177 6.05 0.58 2.84
N PRO A 178 7.39 0.66 2.70
CA PRO A 178 8.12 0.08 1.58
C PRO A 178 7.75 -1.38 1.37
N SER A 179 7.73 -1.84 0.12
CA SER A 179 7.38 -3.21 -0.20
C SER A 179 8.23 -3.82 -1.31
N ILE A 180 8.49 -5.12 -1.18
CA ILE A 180 9.06 -5.95 -2.24
C ILE A 180 7.92 -6.70 -2.93
N THR A 181 7.83 -6.58 -4.25
CA THR A 181 6.88 -7.29 -5.13
C THR A 181 7.66 -7.93 -6.29
N THR A 182 6.96 -8.39 -7.34
CA THR A 182 7.57 -9.07 -8.50
C THR A 182 7.03 -8.53 -9.82
N ASN A 183 7.80 -8.68 -10.89
CA ASN A 183 7.35 -8.39 -12.25
C ASN A 183 6.37 -9.43 -12.84
N LEU A 184 5.81 -10.30 -11.99
CA LEU A 184 4.67 -11.17 -12.29
C LEU A 184 3.39 -10.74 -11.56
N SER A 185 3.50 -9.84 -10.57
CA SER A 185 2.38 -9.21 -9.89
C SER A 185 1.84 -8.05 -10.74
N GLY A 186 0.52 -7.88 -10.78
CA GLY A 186 -0.13 -6.76 -11.47
C GLY A 186 0.31 -5.40 -10.91
N PHE A 187 0.44 -5.30 -9.59
CA PHE A 187 0.96 -4.13 -8.89
C PHE A 187 2.42 -3.87 -9.27
N GLY A 188 3.27 -4.90 -9.25
CA GLY A 188 4.67 -4.76 -9.65
C GLY A 188 4.83 -4.28 -11.09
N CYS A 189 4.05 -4.83 -12.02
CA CYS A 189 4.01 -4.36 -13.41
C CYS A 189 3.55 -2.90 -13.50
N PHE A 190 2.47 -2.55 -12.80
CA PHE A 190 1.91 -1.20 -12.80
C PHE A 190 2.92 -0.16 -12.31
N MET A 191 3.60 -0.43 -11.19
CA MET A 191 4.57 0.50 -10.61
C MET A 191 5.80 0.68 -11.51
N GLN A 192 6.27 -0.38 -12.16
CA GLN A 192 7.38 -0.28 -13.13
C GLN A 192 7.03 0.52 -14.38
N GLU A 193 5.76 0.52 -14.80
CA GLU A 193 5.32 1.26 -15.97
C GLU A 193 5.14 2.76 -15.69
N HIS A 194 4.71 3.13 -14.48
CA HIS A 194 4.31 4.50 -14.14
C HIS A 194 5.35 5.29 -13.33
N ILE A 195 6.38 4.63 -12.79
CA ILE A 195 7.40 5.26 -11.94
C ILE A 195 8.77 5.04 -12.56
N ALA A 196 9.51 6.14 -12.80
CA ALA A 196 10.82 6.08 -13.45
C ALA A 196 11.89 5.35 -12.61
N ASP A 197 11.81 5.46 -11.28
CA ASP A 197 12.70 4.77 -10.34
C ASP A 197 11.93 4.26 -9.11
N PRO A 198 11.25 3.10 -9.22
CA PRO A 198 10.41 2.57 -8.14
C PRO A 198 11.17 2.34 -6.83
N MET A 199 12.45 1.96 -6.92
CA MET A 199 13.27 1.61 -5.75
C MET A 199 13.51 2.82 -4.84
N SER A 200 13.71 4.01 -5.41
CA SER A 200 13.90 5.26 -4.68
C SER A 200 12.66 5.72 -3.91
N TYR A 201 11.49 5.20 -4.30
CA TYR A 201 10.22 5.37 -3.61
C TYR A 201 9.87 4.17 -2.70
N GLY A 202 10.80 3.25 -2.46
CA GLY A 202 10.59 2.10 -1.58
C GLY A 202 9.79 0.95 -2.20
N ILE A 203 9.69 0.90 -3.54
CA ILE A 203 9.03 -0.17 -4.28
C ILE A 203 10.11 -1.02 -4.97
N TYR A 204 10.39 -2.19 -4.39
CA TYR A 204 11.40 -3.11 -4.91
C TYR A 204 10.71 -4.18 -5.75
N VAL A 205 11.11 -4.32 -7.02
CA VAL A 205 10.47 -5.30 -7.92
C VAL A 205 11.47 -6.38 -8.31
N VAL A 206 11.31 -7.57 -7.72
CA VAL A 206 12.13 -8.75 -8.04
C VAL A 206 11.77 -9.26 -9.43
N ASP A 207 12.78 -9.58 -10.23
CA ASP A 207 12.58 -10.26 -11.49
C ASP A 207 12.32 -11.75 -11.24
N ARG A 208 11.11 -12.19 -11.57
CA ARG A 208 10.69 -13.59 -11.56
C ARG A 208 10.28 -14.08 -12.95
N ARG A 209 10.38 -13.24 -13.97
CA ARG A 209 9.92 -13.50 -15.34
C ARG A 209 11.05 -13.84 -16.29
N TYR A 210 12.21 -13.17 -16.15
CA TYR A 210 13.31 -13.28 -17.11
C TYR A 210 14.58 -13.90 -16.53
N ILE A 211 14.60 -14.22 -15.22
CA ILE A 211 15.72 -14.87 -14.56
C ILE A 211 15.33 -16.20 -13.89
N SER A 212 16.33 -16.99 -13.54
CA SER A 212 16.14 -18.29 -12.87
C SER A 212 15.62 -18.13 -11.44
N LEU A 213 15.03 -19.20 -10.89
CA LEU A 213 14.53 -19.20 -9.50
C LEU A 213 15.62 -18.81 -8.50
N GLU A 214 16.83 -19.37 -8.64
CA GLU A 214 17.95 -19.09 -7.74
C GLU A 214 18.37 -17.61 -7.84
N ALA A 215 18.44 -17.07 -9.06
CA ALA A 215 18.75 -15.65 -9.26
C ALA A 215 17.69 -14.74 -8.63
N SER A 216 16.40 -15.09 -8.73
CA SER A 216 15.32 -14.36 -8.04
C SER A 216 15.46 -14.41 -6.52
N VAL A 217 15.84 -15.56 -5.95
CA VAL A 217 16.07 -15.71 -4.50
C VAL A 217 17.25 -14.84 -4.05
N GLN A 218 18.34 -14.84 -4.80
CA GLN A 218 19.51 -14.01 -4.52
C GLN A 218 19.19 -12.52 -4.61
N GLN A 219 18.44 -12.10 -5.64
CA GLN A 219 17.99 -10.71 -5.78
C GLN A 219 17.08 -10.27 -4.63
N LEU A 220 16.13 -11.11 -4.23
CA LEU A 220 15.27 -10.85 -3.07
C LEU A 220 16.09 -10.70 -1.79
N ALA A 221 17.03 -11.62 -1.54
CA ALA A 221 17.92 -11.56 -0.39
C ALA A 221 18.79 -10.30 -0.40
N GLN A 222 19.26 -9.88 -1.57
CA GLN A 222 20.05 -8.66 -1.75
C GLN A 222 19.24 -7.41 -1.39
N TYR A 223 17.99 -7.28 -1.88
CA TYR A 223 17.13 -6.16 -1.50
C TYR A 223 16.86 -6.09 0.00
N MET A 224 16.58 -7.25 0.63
CA MET A 224 16.41 -7.31 2.08
C MET A 224 17.69 -6.93 2.82
N TYR A 225 18.85 -7.40 2.36
CA TYR A 225 20.14 -7.08 2.97
C TYR A 225 20.48 -5.58 2.83
N ASP A 226 20.30 -4.98 1.66
CA ASP A 226 20.57 -3.55 1.48
C ASP A 226 19.61 -2.69 2.31
N PHE A 227 18.35 -3.10 2.47
CA PHE A 227 17.41 -2.43 3.37
C PHE A 227 17.89 -2.45 4.83
N THR A 228 18.53 -3.54 5.29
CA THR A 228 19.10 -3.62 6.65
C THR A 228 20.25 -2.66 6.90
N LYS A 229 20.91 -2.15 5.85
CA LYS A 229 22.00 -1.17 5.97
C LYS A 229 21.51 0.26 6.10
N LEU A 230 20.23 0.53 5.85
CA LEU A 230 19.68 1.88 5.95
C LEU A 230 19.70 2.37 7.40
N SER A 231 20.02 3.65 7.60
CA SER A 231 19.87 4.31 8.89
C SER A 231 18.40 4.58 9.22
N ARG A 232 18.10 4.93 10.49
CA ARG A 232 16.76 5.39 10.89
C ARG A 232 16.32 6.60 10.04
N ARG A 233 17.23 7.59 9.93
CA ARG A 233 17.34 8.64 8.89
C ARG A 233 16.65 8.27 7.57
N GLN A 234 17.34 7.39 6.87
CA GLN A 234 17.03 6.96 5.52
C GLN A 234 15.72 6.17 5.44
N ARG A 235 15.40 5.35 6.45
CA ARG A 235 14.12 4.63 6.50
C ARG A 235 12.93 5.58 6.60
N ILE A 236 13.01 6.63 7.42
CA ILE A 236 11.94 7.64 7.54
C ILE A 236 11.74 8.36 6.20
N ILE A 237 12.83 8.81 5.58
CA ILE A 237 12.77 9.45 4.27
C ILE A 237 12.15 8.52 3.22
N GLN A 238 12.54 7.25 3.19
CA GLN A 238 11.98 6.27 2.26
C GLN A 238 10.49 6.05 2.50
N ARG A 239 10.03 5.94 3.76
CA ARG A 239 8.60 5.83 4.10
C ARG A 239 7.79 7.03 3.61
N ASN A 240 8.30 8.25 3.81
CA ASN A 240 7.65 9.47 3.33
C ASN A 240 7.56 9.48 1.79
N ARG A 241 8.60 9.00 1.09
CA ARG A 241 8.53 8.85 -0.38
C ARG A 241 7.51 7.80 -0.80
N THR A 242 7.47 6.65 -0.13
CA THR A 242 6.49 5.59 -0.42
C THR A 242 5.05 6.10 -0.25
N GLU A 243 4.78 6.86 0.81
CA GLU A 243 3.45 7.40 1.10
C GLU A 243 2.96 8.37 0.01
N ARG A 244 3.85 9.16 -0.61
CA ARG A 244 3.51 10.04 -1.76
C ARG A 244 3.01 9.29 -3.00
N LEU A 245 3.22 7.97 -3.07
CA LEU A 245 2.68 7.15 -4.15
C LEU A 245 1.24 6.69 -3.89
N SER A 246 0.68 6.98 -2.71
CA SER A 246 -0.71 6.63 -2.35
C SER A 246 -1.73 7.23 -3.33
N ASP A 247 -1.53 8.49 -3.72
CA ASP A 247 -2.39 9.19 -4.69
C ASP A 247 -2.48 8.44 -6.02
N LEU A 248 -1.35 7.90 -6.51
CA LEU A 248 -1.32 7.13 -7.77
C LEU A 248 -2.24 5.90 -7.72
N MET A 249 -2.46 5.35 -6.52
CA MET A 249 -3.31 4.17 -6.29
C MET A 249 -4.78 4.53 -6.02
N ASP A 250 -5.14 5.81 -5.92
CA ASP A 250 -6.51 6.23 -5.66
C ASP A 250 -7.42 6.00 -6.88
N TRP A 251 -8.68 5.64 -6.64
CA TRP A 251 -9.71 5.50 -7.67
C TRP A 251 -9.99 6.78 -8.46
N ARG A 252 -9.69 7.95 -7.89
CA ARG A 252 -9.70 9.24 -8.60
C ARG A 252 -8.77 9.20 -9.82
N ASN A 253 -7.64 8.51 -9.71
CA ASN A 253 -6.68 8.33 -10.79
C ASN A 253 -6.98 7.06 -11.59
N LEU A 254 -7.15 5.90 -10.93
CA LEU A 254 -7.34 4.61 -11.62
C LEU A 254 -8.70 4.48 -12.33
N GLY A 255 -9.71 5.27 -11.93
CA GLY A 255 -11.03 5.29 -12.55
C GLY A 255 -11.04 5.71 -14.02
N ILE A 256 -9.97 6.38 -14.49
CA ILE A 256 -9.76 6.73 -15.90
C ILE A 256 -9.89 5.51 -16.82
N TYR A 257 -9.29 4.37 -16.44
CA TYR A 257 -9.26 3.18 -17.29
C TYR A 257 -10.66 2.57 -17.45
N TYR A 258 -11.52 2.70 -16.44
CA TYR A 258 -12.94 2.30 -16.53
C TYR A 258 -13.74 3.24 -17.44
N ARG A 259 -13.42 4.54 -17.47
CA ARG A 259 -14.05 5.49 -18.39
C ARG A 259 -13.63 5.18 -19.84
N GLN A 260 -12.34 5.00 -20.07
CA GLN A 260 -11.80 4.63 -21.38
C GLN A 260 -12.38 3.32 -21.91
N ALA A 261 -12.48 2.28 -21.08
CA ALA A 261 -13.07 1.01 -21.49
C ALA A 261 -14.55 1.16 -21.91
N ARG A 262 -15.33 1.97 -21.18
CA ARG A 262 -16.74 2.26 -21.53
C ARG A 262 -16.86 3.09 -22.81
N ALA A 263 -16.02 4.11 -22.96
CA ALA A 263 -15.96 4.93 -24.17
C ALA A 263 -15.57 4.09 -25.40
N GLN A 264 -14.58 3.21 -25.28
CA GLN A 264 -14.21 2.28 -26.35
C GLN A 264 -15.36 1.33 -26.72
N ALA A 265 -16.08 0.81 -25.73
CA ALA A 265 -17.26 -0.02 -25.99
C ALA A 265 -18.34 0.78 -26.76
N LEU A 266 -18.59 2.04 -26.39
CA LEU A 266 -19.53 2.92 -27.11
C LEU A 266 -19.05 3.21 -28.54
N LYS A 267 -17.76 3.52 -28.76
CA LYS A 267 -17.19 3.74 -30.10
C LYS A 267 -17.36 2.50 -31.01
N ILE A 268 -17.29 1.29 -30.45
CA ILE A 268 -17.49 0.05 -31.21
C ILE A 268 -18.97 -0.15 -31.60
N VAL A 269 -19.91 0.17 -30.69
CA VAL A 269 -21.35 0.00 -30.96
C VAL A 269 -21.93 1.15 -31.80
N TYR A 270 -21.44 2.37 -31.57
CA TYR A 270 -21.88 3.61 -32.20
C TYR A 270 -20.66 4.32 -32.81
N PRO A 271 -20.34 4.08 -34.09
CA PRO A 271 -19.15 4.67 -34.73
C PRO A 271 -19.12 6.20 -34.74
N ASP A 272 -20.30 6.83 -34.71
CA ASP A 272 -20.45 8.30 -34.68
C ASP A 272 -20.29 8.89 -33.26
N TYR A 273 -20.07 8.05 -32.24
CA TYR A 273 -19.85 8.50 -30.88
C TYR A 273 -18.51 9.23 -30.74
N VAL A 274 -18.58 10.52 -30.46
CA VAL A 274 -17.43 11.37 -30.16
C VAL A 274 -17.29 11.49 -28.65
N ASP A 275 -16.17 11.00 -28.13
CA ASP A 275 -15.83 11.18 -26.72
C ASP A 275 -15.11 12.52 -26.53
N TYR A 276 -15.84 13.52 -26.06
CA TYR A 276 -15.30 14.84 -25.74
C TYR A 276 -14.51 14.88 -24.44
N MET A 277 -14.50 13.79 -23.65
CA MET A 277 -13.79 13.74 -22.36
C MET A 277 -12.35 13.19 -22.49
N ASP A 278 -12.00 12.56 -23.60
CA ASP A 278 -10.70 11.86 -23.79
C ASP A 278 -9.51 12.83 -24.02
N VAL A 279 -9.77 14.10 -24.39
CA VAL A 279 -8.74 15.03 -24.87
C VAL A 279 -7.80 15.54 -23.75
N GLU A 280 -8.28 15.62 -22.50
CA GLU A 280 -7.45 16.05 -21.35
C GLU A 280 -6.79 14.88 -20.60
N LEU A 281 -7.30 13.65 -20.77
CA LEU A 281 -6.94 12.49 -19.95
C LEU A 281 -5.75 11.67 -20.50
N ALA A 282 -5.19 12.05 -21.66
CA ALA A 282 -4.05 11.36 -22.27
C ALA A 282 -2.68 11.64 -21.62
N LYS A 283 -2.62 12.42 -20.53
CA LYS A 283 -1.38 12.60 -19.76
C LYS A 283 -1.06 11.30 -19.05
N ARG A 284 -0.07 10.55 -19.57
CA ARG A 284 0.52 9.40 -18.87
C ARG A 284 1.00 9.86 -17.50
N PHE A 285 0.51 9.21 -16.44
CA PHE A 285 1.09 9.35 -15.11
C PHE A 285 2.53 8.86 -15.19
N SER A 286 3.49 9.78 -15.06
CA SER A 286 4.90 9.46 -15.00
C SER A 286 5.46 10.14 -13.76
N TYR A 287 5.67 9.37 -12.70
CA TYR A 287 6.32 9.88 -11.50
C TYR A 287 7.83 9.98 -11.75
N PRO A 288 8.41 11.21 -11.69
CA PRO A 288 9.84 11.40 -11.90
C PRO A 288 10.63 10.85 -10.71
N ARG A 289 11.96 10.85 -10.79
CA ARG A 289 12.79 10.53 -9.63
C ARG A 289 12.58 11.55 -8.50
N PRO A 290 12.66 11.16 -7.21
CA PRO A 290 12.55 12.10 -6.11
C PRO A 290 13.64 13.18 -6.19
N ILE A 291 13.29 14.45 -6.01
CA ILE A 291 14.24 15.58 -6.03
C ILE A 291 15.31 15.44 -4.92
N SER A 292 14.90 14.89 -3.78
CA SER A 292 15.75 14.57 -2.62
C SER A 292 16.74 13.42 -2.84
N GLU A 293 16.75 12.78 -4.01
CA GLU A 293 17.77 11.77 -4.32
C GLU A 293 18.93 12.43 -5.08
N PRO A 294 20.19 12.33 -4.59
CA PRO A 294 21.32 12.87 -5.32
C PRO A 294 21.41 12.19 -6.70
N PRO A 295 21.66 12.96 -7.79
CA PRO A 295 21.80 12.37 -9.11
C PRO A 295 22.91 11.32 -9.08
N SER A 296 22.60 10.09 -9.51
CA SER A 296 23.59 9.01 -9.60
C SER A 296 24.78 9.48 -10.43
N PRO A 297 26.04 9.14 -10.08
CA PRO A 297 27.19 9.58 -10.85
C PRO A 297 27.08 9.02 -12.27
N THR A 298 26.90 9.91 -13.25
CA THR A 298 26.89 9.57 -14.66
C THR A 298 28.23 8.91 -14.99
N HIS A 299 28.21 7.65 -15.40
CA HIS A 299 29.38 7.03 -16.03
C HIS A 299 29.76 7.91 -17.23
N SER A 300 30.83 8.69 -17.07
CA SER A 300 31.41 9.43 -18.16
C SER A 300 31.95 8.41 -19.16
N ILE A 301 31.26 8.29 -20.30
CA ILE A 301 31.82 7.67 -21.50
C ILE A 301 33.04 8.51 -21.86
N ARG A 302 34.21 8.00 -21.48
CA ARG A 302 35.52 8.54 -21.82
C ARG A 302 35.73 8.32 -23.32
N HIS A 303 35.21 9.23 -24.14
CA HIS A 303 35.61 9.29 -25.54
C HIS A 303 37.10 9.64 -25.61
N GLN A 304 37.87 8.72 -26.17
CA GLN A 304 39.27 8.91 -26.50
C GLN A 304 39.43 10.13 -27.41
N ARG A 305 40.42 10.96 -27.05
CA ARG A 305 40.89 12.10 -27.84
C ARG A 305 41.44 11.59 -29.16
N ASP A 306 40.95 12.14 -30.27
CA ASP A 306 41.76 12.30 -31.48
C ASP A 306 41.90 13.79 -31.81
N GLN A 307 43.14 14.17 -32.08
CA GLN A 307 43.61 15.53 -32.34
C GLN A 307 43.41 15.92 -33.81
N ASN A 308 43.27 17.24 -34.02
CA ASN A 308 43.60 18.06 -35.20
C ASN A 308 42.43 18.63 -36.05
N LYS A 309 42.11 19.92 -35.86
CA LYS A 309 42.60 21.06 -36.68
C LYS A 309 41.94 22.40 -36.28
N SER A 310 42.80 23.43 -36.23
CA SER A 310 42.59 24.90 -36.10
C SER A 310 41.70 25.50 -37.22
N THR A 311 40.95 26.61 -37.14
CA THR A 311 41.05 28.01 -36.58
C THR A 311 39.62 28.68 -36.65
N PRO A 312 39.39 30.01 -36.50
CA PRO A 312 39.36 30.84 -35.29
C PRO A 312 38.03 31.61 -35.03
N ASP A 313 37.86 32.04 -33.77
CA ASP A 313 37.18 33.24 -33.23
C ASP A 313 35.77 33.69 -33.69
N ARG A 314 34.78 33.62 -32.78
CA ARG A 314 33.62 34.53 -32.76
C ARG A 314 32.88 34.57 -31.41
N SER A 315 33.07 35.68 -30.70
CA SER A 315 32.14 36.41 -29.81
C SER A 315 31.19 35.64 -28.87
N VAL A 316 31.45 35.80 -27.57
CA VAL A 316 30.50 35.65 -26.45
C VAL A 316 29.43 36.74 -26.55
N ASN A 317 28.15 36.40 -26.76
CA ASN A 317 26.94 37.22 -26.48
C ASN A 317 25.63 36.46 -26.81
N GLY A 318 25.44 35.23 -26.29
CA GLY A 318 24.29 34.38 -26.65
C GLY A 318 23.33 33.99 -25.51
N THR A 319 23.67 34.24 -24.26
CA THR A 319 22.99 33.60 -23.11
C THR A 319 22.09 34.52 -22.28
N VAL A 320 22.02 35.82 -22.57
CA VAL A 320 21.19 36.78 -21.80
C VAL A 320 19.84 37.04 -22.47
N TYR A 321 19.76 37.04 -23.81
CA TYR A 321 18.53 37.34 -24.55
C TYR A 321 17.46 36.22 -24.47
N ALA A 322 17.88 34.95 -24.39
CA ALA A 322 16.95 33.80 -24.33
C ALA A 322 16.18 33.69 -23.00
N THR A 323 16.64 34.38 -21.96
CA THR A 323 16.00 34.42 -20.63
C THR A 323 15.01 35.58 -20.48
N GLU A 324 15.20 36.70 -21.18
CA GLU A 324 14.24 37.82 -21.17
C GLU A 324 13.00 37.52 -22.00
N GLU A 325 13.13 36.90 -23.18
CA GLU A 325 11.95 36.50 -23.98
C GLU A 325 11.04 35.53 -23.23
N LYS A 326 11.61 34.60 -22.47
CA LYS A 326 10.83 33.65 -21.65
C LYS A 326 10.13 34.32 -20.47
N ARG A 327 10.70 35.37 -19.89
CA ARG A 327 10.07 36.15 -18.81
C ARG A 327 8.92 37.00 -19.35
N LEU A 328 9.13 37.69 -20.47
CA LEU A 328 8.11 38.51 -21.13
C LEU A 328 6.92 37.67 -21.63
N ASP A 329 7.16 36.42 -22.08
CA ASP A 329 6.08 35.49 -22.46
C ASP A 329 5.26 34.98 -21.26
N VAL A 330 5.87 34.87 -20.08
CA VAL A 330 5.17 34.47 -18.84
C VAL A 330 4.34 35.64 -18.31
N GLU A 331 4.87 36.86 -18.33
CA GLU A 331 4.13 38.07 -17.93
C GLU A 331 2.95 38.34 -18.88
N ARG A 332 3.13 38.17 -20.19
CA ARG A 332 2.07 38.36 -21.18
C ARG A 332 0.95 37.31 -21.03
N LYS A 333 1.28 36.06 -20.65
CA LYS A 333 0.29 35.00 -20.36
C LYS A 333 -0.45 35.25 -19.05
N ASN A 334 0.21 35.78 -18.03
CA ASN A 334 -0.42 36.11 -16.76
C ASN A 334 -1.38 37.30 -16.91
N ALA A 335 -1.02 38.34 -17.66
CA ALA A 335 -1.91 39.46 -17.95
C ALA A 335 -3.16 39.01 -18.74
N LEU A 336 -3.01 38.11 -19.71
CA LEU A 336 -4.13 37.56 -20.49
C LEU A 336 -5.08 36.70 -19.64
N ASN A 337 -4.54 35.97 -18.65
CA ASN A 337 -5.34 35.17 -17.72
C ASN A 337 -6.10 36.05 -16.72
N ILE A 338 -5.49 37.13 -16.22
CA ILE A 338 -6.16 38.09 -15.34
C ILE A 338 -7.31 38.80 -16.08
N GLN A 339 -7.08 39.22 -17.33
CA GLN A 339 -8.11 39.87 -18.14
C GLN A 339 -9.30 38.94 -18.44
N LYS A 340 -9.05 37.66 -18.75
CA LYS A 340 -10.10 36.64 -18.89
C LYS A 340 -10.86 36.34 -17.60
N SER A 341 -10.17 36.44 -16.46
CA SER A 341 -10.77 36.27 -15.13
C SER A 341 -11.73 37.41 -14.79
N LEU A 342 -11.38 38.64 -15.20
CA LEU A 342 -12.21 39.84 -15.04
C LEU A 342 -13.42 39.84 -15.97
N GLU A 343 -13.28 39.36 -17.21
CA GLU A 343 -14.41 39.13 -18.14
C GLU A 343 -15.40 38.08 -17.61
N LEU A 344 -14.91 36.99 -17.00
CA LEU A 344 -15.72 35.93 -16.40
C LEU A 344 -16.53 36.40 -15.17
N LEU A 345 -16.12 37.50 -14.54
CA LEU A 345 -16.76 38.07 -13.35
C LEU A 345 -17.66 39.29 -13.65
N GLN A 346 -17.81 39.69 -14.92
CA GLN A 346 -18.61 40.86 -15.37
C GLN A 346 -18.30 42.17 -14.62
N ILE A 347 -17.03 42.44 -14.33
CA ILE A 347 -16.60 43.69 -13.72
C ILE A 347 -16.03 44.59 -14.83
N GLU A 348 -16.77 45.62 -15.23
CA GLU A 348 -16.26 46.67 -16.13
C GLU A 348 -15.41 47.65 -15.32
N ALA A 349 -14.14 47.81 -15.70
CA ALA A 349 -13.25 48.79 -15.10
C ALA A 349 -13.33 50.11 -15.89
N GLU A 350 -13.95 51.13 -15.31
CA GLU A 350 -13.78 52.52 -15.75
C GLU A 350 -12.48 53.11 -15.16
N ASP A 351 -11.67 53.66 -16.05
CA ASP A 351 -10.57 54.62 -15.91
C ASP A 351 -9.83 54.75 -14.57
N GLY A 352 -8.61 54.19 -14.56
CA GLY A 352 -7.39 54.96 -14.29
C GLY A 352 -7.25 55.64 -12.92
N SER A 353 -6.84 54.89 -11.91
CA SER A 353 -5.80 55.34 -10.95
C SER A 353 -5.34 54.15 -10.12
N ALA A 354 -4.03 53.95 -10.04
CA ALA A 354 -3.41 52.99 -9.14
C ALA A 354 -3.26 53.66 -7.78
N ASP A 355 -3.98 53.20 -6.76
CA ASP A 355 -3.54 53.21 -5.37
C ASP A 355 -4.44 52.33 -4.49
N VAL A 356 -3.77 51.49 -3.69
CA VAL A 356 -4.16 50.82 -2.43
C VAL A 356 -5.65 50.44 -2.24
N LEU A 357 -5.93 49.13 -2.28
CA LEU A 357 -7.11 48.54 -1.62
C LEU A 357 -6.68 47.33 -0.77
N GLU A 358 -6.56 47.56 0.54
CA GLU A 358 -6.68 46.51 1.56
C GLU A 358 -8.09 45.91 1.46
N VAL A 359 -8.19 44.57 1.47
CA VAL A 359 -9.45 43.85 1.57
C VAL A 359 -9.45 43.09 2.89
N ASP A 360 -10.16 43.63 3.88
CA ASP A 360 -10.51 42.94 5.11
C ASP A 360 -11.53 41.84 4.84
N PHE A 361 -11.28 40.64 5.37
CA PHE A 361 -12.23 39.54 5.35
C PHE A 361 -13.17 39.62 6.56
N GLU A 362 -14.39 40.14 6.38
CA GLU A 362 -15.50 39.84 7.29
C GLU A 362 -16.01 38.42 7.03
N LYS A 363 -16.01 37.57 8.08
CA LYS A 363 -16.67 36.26 8.04
C LYS A 363 -18.19 36.46 7.96
N PRO A 364 -18.90 35.87 6.99
CA PRO A 364 -20.35 35.84 7.04
C PRO A 364 -20.77 34.94 8.20
N SER A 365 -21.65 35.48 9.05
CA SER A 365 -22.33 34.75 10.12
C SER A 365 -23.20 33.65 9.54
N PHE A 366 -22.83 32.39 9.77
CA PHE A 366 -23.72 31.26 9.49
C PHE A 366 -24.57 30.96 10.72
N ASP A 367 -25.88 31.04 10.51
CA ASP A 367 -26.93 30.73 11.47
C ASP A 367 -26.90 29.23 11.80
N THR A 368 -26.60 28.89 13.05
CA THR A 368 -26.41 27.52 13.55
C THR A 368 -27.75 26.83 13.82
N THR A 369 -28.53 26.54 12.78
CA THR A 369 -29.72 25.65 12.92
C THR A 369 -30.03 24.71 11.75
N ARG A 370 -29.18 24.57 10.73
CA ARG A 370 -29.36 23.53 9.69
C ARG A 370 -28.30 22.45 9.74
N SER A 371 -28.72 21.22 10.02
CA SER A 371 -27.86 20.03 10.01
C SER A 371 -27.53 19.63 8.56
N SER A 372 -26.30 19.14 8.34
CA SER A 372 -25.74 18.78 7.04
C SER A 372 -26.39 17.58 6.32
N ASN A 373 -27.60 17.17 6.71
CA ASN A 373 -28.34 16.09 6.06
C ASN A 373 -29.32 16.56 4.97
N ASP A 374 -29.55 17.86 4.79
CA ASP A 374 -30.59 18.38 3.90
C ASP A 374 -30.10 18.75 2.47
N ILE A 375 -28.88 18.36 2.07
CA ILE A 375 -28.33 18.66 0.72
C ILE A 375 -28.39 17.44 -0.22
N PHE A 376 -28.83 16.27 0.25
CA PHE A 376 -28.87 15.02 -0.54
C PHE A 376 -30.27 14.41 -0.71
N ASP A 377 -31.34 15.21 -0.60
CA ASP A 377 -32.72 14.75 -0.82
C ASP A 377 -33.40 15.43 -2.02
N ASP A 378 -32.67 15.62 -3.12
CA ASP A 378 -33.33 15.76 -4.41
C ASP A 378 -33.59 14.36 -4.96
N SER A 379 -34.79 13.86 -4.69
CA SER A 379 -35.38 12.67 -5.30
C SER A 379 -35.04 12.62 -6.79
N LEU A 380 -34.38 11.53 -7.23
CA LEU A 380 -34.22 11.24 -8.66
C LEU A 380 -35.60 11.28 -9.33
N ASP A 381 -35.76 12.23 -10.24
CA ASP A 381 -37.01 12.50 -10.94
C ASP A 381 -37.60 11.19 -11.50
N GLY A 382 -38.88 10.92 -11.24
CA GLY A 382 -39.60 9.69 -11.64
C GLY A 382 -39.38 9.23 -13.10
N PRO A 383 -39.23 10.14 -14.08
CA PRO A 383 -38.91 9.75 -15.46
C PRO A 383 -37.51 9.15 -15.64
N VAL A 384 -36.53 9.53 -14.81
CA VAL A 384 -35.14 9.03 -14.89
C VAL A 384 -35.04 7.63 -14.32
N THR A 385 -35.78 7.33 -13.25
CA THR A 385 -35.87 6.00 -12.66
C THR A 385 -36.59 5.02 -13.59
N GLU A 386 -37.70 5.43 -14.23
CA GLU A 386 -38.35 4.62 -15.27
C GLU A 386 -37.42 4.34 -16.45
N ARG A 387 -36.60 5.32 -16.85
CA ARG A 387 -35.65 5.13 -17.96
C ARG A 387 -34.53 4.16 -17.64
N ILE A 388 -34.08 4.13 -16.38
CA ILE A 388 -33.10 3.16 -15.88
C ILE A 388 -33.70 1.75 -15.87
N ASP A 389 -34.95 1.60 -15.42
CA ASP A 389 -35.63 0.31 -15.39
C ASP A 389 -35.91 -0.25 -16.79
N GLU A 390 -36.28 0.60 -17.76
CA GLU A 390 -36.38 0.22 -19.17
C GLU A 390 -35.05 -0.30 -19.73
N LEU A 391 -33.94 0.38 -19.42
CA LEU A 391 -32.61 -0.01 -19.87
C LEU A 391 -32.17 -1.35 -19.26
N LEU A 392 -32.49 -1.59 -17.99
CA LEU A 392 -32.20 -2.85 -17.32
C LEU A 392 -33.02 -4.02 -17.92
N ALA A 393 -34.31 -3.81 -18.19
CA ALA A 393 -35.14 -4.81 -18.86
C ALA A 393 -34.63 -5.15 -20.26
N THR A 394 -34.18 -4.14 -21.02
CA THR A 394 -33.61 -4.33 -22.36
C THR A 394 -32.29 -5.10 -22.33
N LEU A 395 -31.49 -4.92 -21.27
CA LEU A 395 -30.24 -5.64 -21.03
C LEU A 395 -30.49 -7.12 -20.71
N ASP A 396 -31.48 -7.41 -19.87
CA ASP A 396 -31.85 -8.79 -19.51
C ASP A 396 -32.37 -9.57 -20.73
N ASP A 397 -33.24 -8.96 -21.54
CA ASP A 397 -33.73 -9.57 -22.80
C ASP A 397 -32.58 -9.89 -23.77
N ARG A 398 -31.59 -9.00 -23.87
CA ARG A 398 -30.41 -9.24 -24.72
C ARG A 398 -29.52 -10.35 -24.18
N LEU A 399 -29.37 -10.45 -22.86
CA LEU A 399 -28.62 -11.54 -22.22
C LEU A 399 -29.31 -12.89 -22.43
N GLU A 400 -30.63 -12.96 -22.35
CA GLU A 400 -31.40 -14.16 -22.66
C GLU A 400 -31.26 -14.57 -24.13
N GLN A 401 -31.34 -13.62 -25.07
CA GLN A 401 -31.13 -13.90 -26.49
C GLN A 401 -29.72 -14.41 -26.79
N ILE A 402 -28.69 -13.86 -26.13
CA ILE A 402 -27.30 -14.32 -26.26
C ILE A 402 -27.16 -15.74 -25.71
N SER A 403 -27.77 -16.03 -24.56
CA SER A 403 -27.81 -17.36 -23.95
C SER A 403 -28.49 -18.39 -24.87
N TYR A 404 -29.64 -18.04 -25.45
CA TYR A 404 -30.35 -18.89 -26.40
C TYR A 404 -29.55 -19.13 -27.70
N LYS A 405 -28.91 -18.09 -28.25
CA LYS A 405 -28.04 -18.20 -29.44
C LYS A 405 -26.79 -19.04 -29.17
N THR A 406 -26.22 -18.98 -27.96
CA THR A 406 -25.10 -19.84 -27.58
C THR A 406 -25.53 -21.29 -27.38
N GLU A 407 -26.72 -21.53 -26.84
CA GLU A 407 -27.25 -22.88 -26.62
C GLU A 407 -27.68 -23.58 -27.92
N THR A 408 -28.25 -22.84 -28.88
CA THR A 408 -28.57 -23.33 -30.22
C THR A 408 -27.30 -23.64 -31.04
N LYS A 409 -26.27 -22.77 -30.99
CA LYS A 409 -24.95 -23.07 -31.59
C LYS A 409 -24.31 -24.32 -30.95
N LYS A 410 -24.46 -24.51 -29.63
CA LYS A 410 -23.97 -25.70 -28.90
C LYS A 410 -24.69 -26.99 -29.31
N ARG A 411 -26.00 -26.93 -29.61
CA ARG A 411 -26.77 -28.07 -30.15
C ARG A 411 -26.35 -28.42 -31.59
N SER A 412 -26.18 -27.42 -32.46
CA SER A 412 -25.71 -27.61 -33.84
C SER A 412 -24.26 -28.13 -33.93
N TYR A 413 -23.39 -27.68 -33.03
CA TYR A 413 -22.01 -28.18 -32.98
C TYR A 413 -21.91 -29.60 -32.44
N ASN A 414 -22.76 -29.97 -31.47
CA ASN A 414 -22.84 -31.33 -30.94
C ASN A 414 -23.41 -32.32 -31.96
N SER A 415 -24.40 -31.93 -32.77
CA SER A 415 -24.93 -32.80 -33.84
C SER A 415 -23.90 -33.06 -34.93
N ARG A 416 -23.21 -32.02 -35.41
CA ARG A 416 -22.09 -32.17 -36.37
C ARG A 416 -20.93 -32.99 -35.81
N SER A 417 -20.60 -32.83 -34.53
CA SER A 417 -19.54 -33.62 -33.88
C SER A 417 -19.93 -35.09 -33.68
N LEU A 418 -21.23 -35.39 -33.51
CA LEU A 418 -21.78 -36.75 -33.43
C LEU A 418 -21.79 -37.46 -34.79
N GLU A 419 -22.08 -36.73 -35.87
CA GLU A 419 -21.95 -37.24 -37.24
C GLU A 419 -20.48 -37.52 -37.60
N LEU A 420 -19.57 -36.61 -37.26
CA LEU A 420 -18.13 -36.79 -37.51
C LEU A 420 -17.54 -37.97 -36.69
N ALA A 421 -17.98 -38.16 -35.45
CA ALA A 421 -17.52 -39.26 -34.59
C ALA A 421 -18.05 -40.64 -35.02
N ARG A 422 -19.23 -40.71 -35.64
CA ARG A 422 -19.73 -41.95 -36.26
C ARG A 422 -18.94 -42.36 -37.50
N SER A 423 -18.32 -41.39 -38.20
CA SER A 423 -17.54 -41.66 -39.42
C SER A 423 -16.07 -42.05 -39.18
N THR A 424 -15.50 -41.83 -37.98
CA THR A 424 -14.04 -41.90 -37.78
C THR A 424 -13.52 -42.89 -36.72
N GLY A 425 -14.37 -43.73 -36.12
CA GLY A 425 -13.94 -44.97 -35.45
C GLY A 425 -12.81 -44.90 -34.40
N ARG A 426 -12.55 -43.75 -33.76
CA ARG A 426 -11.46 -43.61 -32.76
C ARG A 426 -11.99 -43.20 -31.38
N SER A 427 -12.22 -44.19 -30.53
CA SER A 427 -12.42 -44.00 -29.09
C SER A 427 -11.07 -44.06 -28.38
N ASN A 428 -10.55 -42.93 -27.89
CA ASN A 428 -9.80 -42.84 -26.61
C ASN A 428 -9.26 -41.44 -26.27
N GLY A 429 -9.19 -40.48 -27.21
CA GLY A 429 -8.73 -39.11 -26.92
C GLY A 429 -9.77 -38.15 -26.30
N ALA A 430 -11.07 -38.47 -26.40
CA ALA A 430 -12.15 -37.52 -26.06
C ALA A 430 -12.62 -37.54 -24.60
N ARG A 431 -12.11 -38.46 -23.76
CA ARG A 431 -12.58 -38.62 -22.36
C ARG A 431 -11.91 -37.65 -21.38
N VAL A 432 -10.65 -37.30 -21.59
CA VAL A 432 -9.86 -36.45 -20.67
C VAL A 432 -10.24 -34.96 -20.80
N SER A 433 -10.52 -34.48 -22.01
CA SER A 433 -10.94 -33.08 -22.24
C SER A 433 -12.39 -32.80 -21.81
N ARG A 434 -13.27 -33.82 -21.79
CA ARG A 434 -14.66 -33.71 -21.33
C ARG A 434 -14.80 -33.56 -19.81
N LEU A 435 -13.94 -34.18 -19.02
CA LEU A 435 -13.99 -34.07 -17.55
C LEU A 435 -13.43 -32.73 -17.05
N ALA A 436 -12.31 -32.26 -17.61
CA ALA A 436 -11.70 -30.99 -17.21
C ALA A 436 -12.56 -29.75 -17.60
N ARG A 437 -13.34 -29.83 -18.69
CA ARG A 437 -14.26 -28.75 -19.07
C ARG A 437 -15.59 -28.78 -18.32
N ARG A 438 -16.09 -29.97 -17.93
CA ARG A 438 -17.29 -30.08 -17.08
C ARG A 438 -17.07 -29.58 -15.65
N SER A 439 -15.85 -29.69 -15.10
CA SER A 439 -15.53 -29.20 -13.75
C SER A 439 -15.40 -27.68 -13.69
N ARG A 440 -14.78 -27.03 -14.68
CA ARG A 440 -14.64 -25.56 -14.74
C ARG A 440 -15.98 -24.84 -14.93
N VAL A 441 -16.88 -25.37 -15.76
CA VAL A 441 -18.19 -24.74 -16.03
C VAL A 441 -19.19 -24.94 -14.88
N LYS A 442 -19.15 -26.07 -14.16
CA LYS A 442 -19.95 -26.28 -12.94
C LYS A 442 -19.54 -25.35 -11.79
N ARG A 443 -18.27 -24.89 -11.76
CA ARG A 443 -17.74 -23.99 -10.72
C ARG A 443 -18.22 -22.54 -10.96
N ALA A 444 -18.09 -22.04 -12.19
CA ALA A 444 -18.60 -20.73 -12.58
C ALA A 444 -20.15 -20.61 -12.44
N SER A 445 -20.88 -21.68 -12.77
CA SER A 445 -22.35 -21.74 -12.56
C SER A 445 -22.75 -21.75 -11.08
N ARG A 446 -21.92 -22.29 -10.19
CA ARG A 446 -22.15 -22.28 -8.73
C ARG A 446 -21.82 -20.91 -8.12
N GLU A 447 -20.76 -20.25 -8.59
CA GLU A 447 -20.37 -18.91 -8.15
C GLU A 447 -21.38 -17.84 -8.58
N SER A 448 -21.91 -17.93 -9.81
CA SER A 448 -22.98 -17.03 -10.28
C SER A 448 -24.31 -17.23 -9.52
N ARG A 449 -24.70 -18.47 -9.22
CA ARG A 449 -25.88 -18.75 -8.37
C ARG A 449 -25.68 -18.34 -6.90
N SER A 450 -24.44 -18.39 -6.41
CA SER A 450 -24.05 -17.93 -5.07
C SER A 450 -24.18 -16.41 -4.94
N LEU A 451 -23.69 -15.66 -5.94
CA LEU A 451 -23.83 -14.20 -6.02
C LEU A 451 -25.31 -13.78 -6.14
N HIS A 452 -26.08 -14.46 -6.99
CA HIS A 452 -27.51 -14.16 -7.14
C HIS A 452 -28.32 -14.46 -5.86
N ALA A 453 -27.96 -15.52 -5.13
CA ALA A 453 -28.55 -15.86 -3.83
C ALA A 453 -28.08 -14.94 -2.69
N PHE A 454 -26.92 -14.29 -2.83
CA PHE A 454 -26.40 -13.28 -1.92
C PHE A 454 -27.11 -11.94 -2.12
N TYR A 455 -27.23 -11.48 -3.38
CA TYR A 455 -27.99 -10.27 -3.72
C TYR A 455 -29.49 -10.41 -3.43
N ALA A 456 -30.10 -11.57 -3.67
CA ALA A 456 -31.49 -11.82 -3.29
C ALA A 456 -31.69 -11.80 -1.77
N ARG A 457 -30.70 -12.24 -0.97
CA ARG A 457 -30.74 -12.15 0.50
C ARG A 457 -30.53 -10.73 1.01
N LEU A 458 -29.66 -9.94 0.37
CA LEU A 458 -29.53 -8.50 0.63
C LEU A 458 -30.82 -7.74 0.33
N ARG A 459 -31.45 -8.02 -0.81
CA ARG A 459 -32.72 -7.39 -1.25
C ARG A 459 -33.89 -7.73 -0.30
N LYS A 460 -33.96 -8.98 0.18
CA LYS A 460 -34.97 -9.41 1.16
C LYS A 460 -34.74 -8.81 2.56
N ARG A 461 -33.48 -8.52 2.94
CA ARG A 461 -33.14 -7.80 4.17
C ARG A 461 -33.45 -6.30 4.08
N ALA A 462 -33.20 -5.68 2.93
CA ALA A 462 -33.50 -4.27 2.67
C ALA A 462 -35.02 -3.99 2.63
N SER A 463 -35.81 -4.89 2.03
CA SER A 463 -37.28 -4.80 2.01
C SER A 463 -37.93 -4.94 3.40
N ALA A 464 -37.25 -5.55 4.37
CA ALA A 464 -37.74 -5.68 5.75
C ALA A 464 -37.38 -4.48 6.65
N SER A 465 -36.51 -3.57 6.19
CA SER A 465 -35.99 -2.44 6.98
C SER A 465 -36.38 -1.05 6.47
N GLY A 466 -37.13 -0.95 5.37
CA GLY A 466 -37.69 0.32 4.88
C GLY A 466 -36.69 1.46 4.66
N ARG A 467 -35.50 1.17 4.11
CA ARG A 467 -34.50 2.21 3.74
C ARG A 467 -33.85 1.89 2.40
N ASP A 468 -33.72 2.92 1.56
CA ASP A 468 -33.20 2.86 0.19
C ASP A 468 -31.68 2.71 0.09
N ILE A 469 -31.25 2.04 -0.98
CA ILE A 469 -29.85 1.73 -1.31
C ILE A 469 -29.30 2.87 -2.17
N CYS A 470 -29.00 4.01 -1.55
CA CYS A 470 -28.14 5.06 -2.12
C CYS A 470 -27.63 6.00 -1.02
N SER A 471 -27.02 5.44 0.02
CA SER A 471 -26.19 6.20 0.96
C SER A 471 -25.05 5.31 1.44
N SER A 472 -23.92 5.36 0.72
CA SER A 472 -22.67 4.84 1.26
C SER A 472 -22.04 5.89 2.18
N SER A 473 -22.69 6.12 3.32
CA SER A 473 -22.08 6.70 4.52
C SER A 473 -21.90 5.58 5.55
N ILE A 474 -20.96 4.66 5.27
CA ILE A 474 -20.35 3.77 6.27
C ILE A 474 -18.91 4.23 6.59
N PHE A 475 -18.45 5.34 6.02
CA PHE A 475 -17.26 6.06 6.48
C PHE A 475 -17.70 7.36 7.15
N GLY A 476 -17.90 7.30 8.47
CA GLY A 476 -17.85 8.50 9.29
C GLY A 476 -16.43 9.03 9.21
N GLY A 477 -16.23 10.17 8.56
CA GLY A 477 -14.99 10.91 8.61
C GLY A 477 -14.72 11.34 10.04
N THR A 478 -13.81 10.67 10.72
CA THR A 478 -13.10 11.26 11.84
C THR A 478 -11.92 12.00 11.24
N THR A 479 -12.00 13.32 11.17
CA THR A 479 -10.83 14.18 11.06
C THR A 479 -9.86 13.75 12.17
N PRO A 480 -8.63 13.28 11.85
CA PRO A 480 -7.70 12.89 12.89
C PRO A 480 -7.31 14.14 13.68
N ALA A 481 -7.53 14.11 14.99
CA ALA A 481 -6.82 15.00 15.89
C ALA A 481 -5.31 14.74 15.74
N ALA A 482 -4.52 15.81 15.81
CA ALA A 482 -3.07 15.73 15.73
C ALA A 482 -2.54 14.64 16.69
N SER A 483 -1.71 13.74 16.16
CA SER A 483 -0.99 12.76 16.95
C SER A 483 -0.09 13.49 17.93
N VAL A 484 -0.48 13.50 19.21
CA VAL A 484 0.38 13.95 20.31
C VAL A 484 1.62 13.06 20.30
N HIS A 485 2.72 13.64 19.81
CA HIS A 485 4.04 13.05 19.91
C HIS A 485 4.35 12.77 21.38
N GLY A 486 4.88 11.58 21.65
CA GLY A 486 5.59 11.34 22.89
C GLY A 486 6.78 12.30 22.92
N SER A 487 6.79 13.16 23.94
CA SER A 487 7.86 14.07 24.32
C SER A 487 9.23 13.38 24.35
N ASP A 488 10.15 13.78 23.47
CA ASP A 488 11.25 14.70 23.78
C ASP A 488 12.12 14.86 22.50
N ASP A 489 12.69 16.06 22.37
CA ASP A 489 13.44 16.64 21.23
C ASP A 489 12.57 17.39 20.20
N GLU A 490 11.97 18.50 20.65
CA GLU A 490 11.49 19.58 19.78
C GLU A 490 12.70 20.33 19.19
N ASP A 491 13.26 19.86 18.07
CA ASP A 491 14.16 20.65 17.21
C ASP A 491 14.39 20.02 15.80
N ASP A 492 13.51 19.12 15.33
CA ASP A 492 13.61 18.53 13.98
C ASP A 492 12.61 19.17 13.01
N GLU A 493 12.72 20.49 12.80
CA GLU A 493 12.17 21.13 11.61
C GLU A 493 13.08 20.80 10.42
N VAL A 494 12.56 20.03 9.46
CA VAL A 494 13.35 19.49 8.34
C VAL A 494 13.58 20.58 7.29
N ASP A 495 14.68 21.30 7.44
CA ASP A 495 15.20 22.25 6.46
C ASP A 495 15.79 21.52 5.22
N GLU A 496 15.15 21.72 4.07
CA GLU A 496 15.55 21.16 2.77
C GLU A 496 16.98 21.57 2.36
N GLU A 497 17.46 22.72 2.85
CA GLU A 497 18.80 23.23 2.55
C GLU A 497 19.89 22.50 3.36
N LYS A 498 19.55 22.10 4.59
CA LYS A 498 20.40 21.29 5.48
C LYS A 498 20.50 19.83 5.01
N GLU A 499 19.45 19.30 4.38
CA GLU A 499 19.42 17.98 3.72
C GLU A 499 20.45 17.89 2.57
N LEU A 500 20.54 18.94 1.74
CA LEU A 500 21.49 19.00 0.61
C LEU A 500 22.95 19.16 1.07
N ALA A 501 23.18 19.82 2.20
CA ALA A 501 24.51 20.06 2.74
C ALA A 501 25.16 18.78 3.32
N GLU A 502 24.40 17.97 4.07
CA GLU A 502 24.93 16.77 4.73
C GLU A 502 25.14 15.58 3.76
N LEU A 503 24.35 15.49 2.69
CA LEU A 503 24.53 14.49 1.63
C LEU A 503 25.84 14.68 0.83
N ARG A 504 26.42 15.89 0.83
CA ARG A 504 27.72 16.15 0.21
C ARG A 504 28.91 15.68 1.06
N ILE A 505 28.74 15.57 2.38
CA ILE A 505 29.82 15.23 3.32
C ILE A 505 30.05 13.71 3.39
N SER A 506 29.01 12.90 3.15
CA SER A 506 29.09 11.44 3.22
C SER A 506 29.73 10.74 2.00
N ASN A 507 29.99 11.46 0.91
CA ASN A 507 30.61 10.91 -0.31
C ASN A 507 32.16 10.91 -0.30
N HIS A 508 32.80 11.16 0.85
CA HIS A 508 34.26 11.25 0.95
C HIS A 508 34.96 10.27 1.92
N HIS A 509 34.31 9.17 2.31
CA HIS A 509 34.98 8.07 3.01
C HIS A 509 34.76 6.71 2.36
#